data_AF-A0A2S4KX71-F1
#
_entry.id   AF-A0A2S4KX71-F1
#
_cell.length_a   1.000
_cell.length_b   1.000
_cell.length_c   1.000
_cell.angle_alpha   90.00
_cell.angle_beta   90.00
_cell.angle_gamma   90.00
#
_symmetry.space_group_name_H-M   'P 1'
#
loop_
_entity.id
_entity.type
_entity.pdbx_description
1 polymer ?
#
loop_
_entity_poly.entity_id
_entity_poly.type
_entity_poly.pdbx_seq_one_letter_code
_entity_poly.pdbx_strand_id
1 'polypeptide(L)'
;MQGVKAVPMRRALPRRRPARLAAHRLCARGPALDGKAVELGEGLRQMLHEAGGRSELNAYVNYAYGGDTKRDWYGHEQWRQERRLLALKNKYDPQRRFSFYGPIA
;
A
#
# COMPACT_ATOMS: atom_id res chain seq x y z
N MET A 1 -6.73 -25.47 1.24
CA MET A 1 -6.81 -24.65 0.01
C MET A 1 -5.57 -23.76 -0.12
N GLN A 2 -4.83 -23.84 -1.24
CA GLN A 2 -3.60 -23.05 -1.43
C GLN A 2 -3.84 -21.67 -2.07
N GLY A 3 -4.98 -21.43 -2.75
CA GLY A 3 -5.49 -20.10 -3.14
C GLY A 3 -4.43 -19.11 -3.66
N VAL A 4 -4.52 -17.85 -3.22
CA VAL A 4 -3.52 -16.80 -3.53
C VAL A 4 -2.09 -17.28 -3.22
N LYS A 5 -1.87 -18.12 -2.21
CA LYS A 5 -0.54 -18.59 -1.81
C LYS A 5 0.17 -19.48 -2.85
N ALA A 6 -0.55 -20.03 -3.84
CA ALA A 6 0.01 -20.94 -4.85
C ALA A 6 0.66 -20.25 -6.07
N VAL A 7 0.49 -18.93 -6.24
CA VAL A 7 0.99 -18.23 -7.43
C VAL A 7 2.43 -17.75 -7.22
N PRO A 8 3.33 -17.92 -8.21
CA PRO A 8 4.71 -17.44 -8.15
C PRO A 8 4.82 -15.93 -7.90
N MET A 9 5.87 -15.52 -7.18
CA MET A 9 6.13 -14.13 -6.74
C MET A 9 6.45 -13.13 -7.88
N ARG A 10 6.42 -13.58 -9.13
CA ARG A 10 6.74 -12.79 -10.35
C ARG A 10 5.56 -11.93 -10.84
N ARG A 11 4.57 -11.59 -10.02
CA ARG A 11 3.47 -10.67 -10.40
C ARG A 11 3.57 -9.33 -9.65
N ALA A 12 2.73 -8.37 -10.03
CA ALA A 12 2.75 -7.01 -9.48
C ALA A 12 2.34 -6.93 -8.00
N LEU A 13 1.66 -7.95 -7.46
CA LEU A 13 1.33 -8.01 -6.04
C LEU A 13 2.58 -8.39 -5.22
N PRO A 14 3.05 -7.53 -4.30
CA PRO A 14 4.32 -7.74 -3.61
C PRO A 14 4.39 -8.99 -2.73
N ARG A 15 3.34 -9.23 -1.93
CA ARG A 15 3.39 -10.17 -0.80
C ARG A 15 2.14 -11.02 -0.72
N ARG A 16 2.32 -12.32 -0.40
CA ARG A 16 1.22 -13.31 -0.28
C ARG A 16 1.22 -14.12 1.04
N ARG A 17 2.10 -13.82 2.02
CA ARG A 17 2.10 -14.44 3.37
C ARG A 17 2.53 -13.48 4.51
N PRO A 18 1.92 -13.55 5.72
CA PRO A 18 0.70 -14.27 6.10
C PRO A 18 -0.58 -13.43 5.90
N ALA A 19 -1.70 -14.16 5.84
CA ALA A 19 -3.00 -13.82 5.25
C ALA A 19 -3.92 -13.00 6.17
N ARG A 20 -3.47 -11.83 6.63
CA ARG A 20 -4.34 -10.89 7.33
C ARG A 20 -4.17 -9.51 6.71
N LEU A 21 -5.21 -9.08 6.01
CA LEU A 21 -5.41 -7.70 5.60
C LEU A 21 -6.32 -7.09 6.66
N ALA A 22 -5.83 -6.08 7.37
CA ALA A 22 -6.67 -5.25 8.22
C ALA A 22 -7.03 -4.00 7.42
N ALA A 23 -8.33 -3.74 7.27
CA ALA A 23 -8.84 -2.53 6.67
C ALA A 23 -9.85 -1.93 7.63
N HIS A 24 -9.69 -0.63 7.93
CA HIS A 24 -10.54 0.12 8.84
C HIS A 24 -10.84 1.46 8.19
N ARG A 25 -12.10 1.87 8.25
CA ARG A 25 -12.59 3.14 7.73
C ARG A 25 -13.32 3.87 8.86
N LEU A 26 -12.88 5.09 9.13
CA LEU A 26 -13.57 6.00 10.03
C LEU A 26 -14.33 7.01 9.17
N CYS A 27 -15.58 7.28 9.56
CA CYS A 27 -16.41 8.30 8.92
C CYS A 27 -16.79 9.32 9.98
N ALA A 28 -16.30 10.55 9.83
CA ALA A 28 -16.72 11.69 10.64
C ALA A 28 -17.94 12.37 9.99
N ARG A 29 -18.83 12.96 10.80
CA ARG A 29 -19.90 13.83 10.29
C ARG A 29 -19.46 15.29 10.39
N GLY A 30 -19.11 15.85 9.24
CA GLY A 30 -18.80 17.27 9.08
C GLY A 30 -17.30 17.58 9.14
N PRO A 31 -16.86 18.62 8.41
CA PRO A 31 -15.44 18.90 8.16
C PRO A 31 -14.65 19.25 9.43
N ALA A 32 -15.32 19.74 10.47
CA ALA A 32 -14.70 20.05 11.76
C ALA A 32 -14.11 18.82 12.47
N LEU A 33 -14.52 17.60 12.09
CA LEU A 33 -14.07 16.35 12.69
C LEU A 33 -13.09 15.57 11.82
N ASP A 34 -12.83 16.02 10.58
CA ASP A 34 -12.00 15.29 9.62
C ASP A 34 -10.58 15.06 10.17
N GLY A 35 -9.97 16.10 10.75
CA GLY A 35 -8.63 15.99 11.36
C GLY A 35 -8.58 14.95 12.50
N LYS A 36 -9.60 14.94 13.37
CA LYS A 36 -9.69 13.97 14.47
C LYS A 36 -9.92 12.55 13.96
N ALA A 37 -10.69 12.39 12.89
CA ALA A 37 -10.91 11.09 12.27
C ALA A 37 -9.64 10.54 11.62
N VAL A 38 -8.83 11.41 11.00
CA VAL A 38 -7.51 11.04 10.47
C VAL A 38 -6.57 10.62 11.60
N GLU A 39 -6.46 11.42 12.66
CA GLU A 39 -5.61 11.12 13.81
C GLU A 39 -5.96 9.77 14.45
N LEU A 40 -7.25 9.53 14.70
CA LEU A 40 -7.71 8.25 15.25
C LEU A 40 -7.44 7.07 14.30
N GLY A 41 -7.63 7.28 13.00
CA GLY A 41 -7.42 6.25 11.97
C GLY A 41 -5.95 5.84 11.86
N GLU A 42 -5.04 6.81 11.84
CA GLU A 42 -3.61 6.56 11.83
C GLU A 42 -3.13 5.92 13.13
N GLY A 43 -3.63 6.37 14.28
CA GLY A 43 -3.32 5.75 15.58
C GLY A 43 -3.75 4.29 15.65
N LEU A 44 -4.97 3.97 15.18
CA LEU A 44 -5.45 2.58 15.12
C LEU A 44 -4.59 1.72 14.19
N ARG A 45 -4.20 2.27 13.03
CA ARG A 45 -3.34 1.59 12.06
C ARG A 45 -1.98 1.25 12.67
N GLN A 46 -1.38 2.19 13.39
CA GLN A 46 -0.10 2.00 14.04
C GLN A 46 -0.17 0.92 15.12
N MET A 47 -1.18 0.96 15.99
CA MET A 47 -1.39 -0.08 17.02
C MET A 47 -1.54 -1.49 16.41
N LEU A 48 -2.31 -1.60 15.32
CA LEU A 48 -2.48 -2.88 14.61
C LEU A 48 -1.19 -3.34 13.92
N HIS A 49 -0.38 -2.41 13.41
CA HIS A 49 0.91 -2.73 12.82
C HIS A 49 1.89 -3.29 13.86
N GLU A 50 2.02 -2.63 15.00
CA GLU A 50 2.86 -3.04 16.13
C GLU A 50 2.42 -4.38 16.71
N ALA A 51 1.12 -4.55 16.98
CA ALA A 51 0.55 -5.81 17.44
C ALA A 51 0.71 -6.95 16.41
N GLY A 52 0.84 -6.60 15.13
CA GLY A 52 1.06 -7.54 14.03
C GLY A 52 2.47 -8.14 13.97
N GLY A 53 3.43 -7.61 14.75
CA GLY A 53 4.80 -8.12 14.84
C GLY A 53 5.60 -8.02 13.55
N ARG A 54 5.27 -7.06 12.67
CA ARG A 54 5.96 -6.87 11.38
C ARG A 54 6.90 -5.67 11.48
N SER A 55 8.11 -5.82 10.94
CA SER A 55 9.10 -4.74 10.86
C SER A 55 8.79 -3.70 9.78
N GLU A 56 7.92 -4.03 8.83
CA GLU A 56 7.62 -3.21 7.66
C GLU A 56 6.11 -3.10 7.47
N LEU A 57 5.64 -1.87 7.27
CA LEU A 57 4.30 -1.60 6.82
C LEU A 57 4.17 -2.04 5.36
N ASN A 58 3.06 -2.68 5.03
CA ASN A 58 2.78 -3.10 3.66
C ASN A 58 1.33 -2.74 3.36
N ALA A 59 1.14 -1.59 2.72
CA ALA A 59 -0.17 -1.09 2.35
C ALA A 59 -0.62 -1.73 1.04
N TYR A 60 -1.79 -2.35 1.05
CA TYR A 60 -2.39 -2.79 -0.20
C TYR A 60 -2.93 -1.54 -0.91
N VAL A 61 -2.40 -1.24 -2.11
CA VAL A 61 -2.64 0.02 -2.85
C VAL A 61 -4.12 0.45 -2.89
N ASN A 62 -5.05 -0.51 -3.00
CA ASN A 62 -6.49 -0.23 -3.03
C ASN A 62 -7.06 0.33 -1.70
N TYR A 63 -6.32 0.22 -0.61
CA TYR A 63 -6.69 0.69 0.73
C TYR A 63 -5.63 1.62 1.34
N ALA A 64 -4.67 2.08 0.52
CA ALA A 64 -3.67 3.04 0.95
C ALA A 64 -4.30 4.38 1.32
N TYR A 65 -3.70 5.08 2.29
CA TYR A 65 -4.15 6.39 2.74
C TYR A 65 -2.98 7.39 2.82
N GLY A 66 -3.29 8.69 2.69
CA GLY A 66 -2.45 9.83 2.26
C GLY A 66 -1.03 10.04 2.79
N GLY A 67 -0.46 9.15 3.60
CA GLY A 67 0.92 9.19 4.10
C GLY A 67 1.79 7.97 3.79
N ASP A 68 1.28 6.99 3.05
CA ASP A 68 2.05 5.79 2.68
C ASP A 68 3.19 6.09 1.70
N THR A 69 4.30 5.35 1.81
CA THR A 69 5.46 5.47 0.92
C THR A 69 5.37 4.51 -0.26
N LYS A 70 6.22 4.74 -1.29
CA LYS A 70 6.36 3.80 -2.41
C LYS A 70 6.75 2.38 -1.97
N ARG A 71 7.51 2.26 -0.87
CA ARG A 71 7.89 0.95 -0.31
C ARG A 71 6.69 0.24 0.30
N ASP A 72 5.83 0.99 0.99
CA ASP A 72 4.60 0.46 1.57
C ASP A 72 3.64 -0.04 0.48
N TRP A 73 3.53 0.69 -0.64
CA TRP A 73 2.65 0.34 -1.76
C TRP A 73 3.17 -0.82 -2.63
N TYR A 74 4.43 -0.75 -3.02
CA TYR A 74 5.00 -1.58 -4.08
C TYR A 74 5.96 -2.65 -3.56
N GLY A 75 6.14 -2.73 -2.25
CA GLY A 75 7.04 -3.66 -1.57
C GLY A 75 8.48 -3.14 -1.52
N HIS A 76 9.28 -3.68 -0.62
CA HIS A 76 10.62 -3.18 -0.31
C HIS A 76 11.71 -3.64 -1.30
N GLU A 77 11.39 -4.58 -2.20
CA GLU A 77 12.36 -5.13 -3.14
C GLU A 77 12.68 -4.16 -4.30
N GLN A 78 13.90 -3.61 -4.31
CA GLN A 78 14.37 -2.65 -5.32
C GLN A 78 14.18 -3.14 -6.76
N TRP A 79 14.46 -4.42 -7.05
CA TRP A 79 14.30 -4.98 -8.40
C TRP A 79 12.85 -4.88 -8.91
N ARG A 80 11.85 -4.92 -8.02
CA ARG A 80 10.44 -4.79 -8.41
C ARG A 80 10.11 -3.34 -8.72
N GLN A 81 10.47 -2.41 -7.83
CA GLN A 81 10.17 -1.00 -8.02
C GLN A 81 10.90 -0.42 -9.23
N GLU A 82 12.21 -0.60 -9.29
CA GLU A 82 13.07 0.09 -10.26
C GLU A 82 13.11 -0.65 -11.60
N ARG A 83 13.51 -1.93 -11.59
CA ARG A 83 13.74 -2.66 -12.84
C ARG A 83 12.47 -3.10 -13.54
N ARG A 84 11.35 -3.16 -12.82
CA ARG A 84 10.10 -3.66 -13.39
C ARG A 84 9.03 -2.59 -13.47
N LEU A 85 8.56 -2.05 -12.34
CA LEU A 85 7.42 -1.13 -12.35
C LEU A 85 7.78 0.21 -12.97
N LEU A 86 8.91 0.81 -12.56
CA LEU A 86 9.39 2.07 -13.14
C LEU A 86 9.79 1.91 -14.61
N ALA A 87 10.47 0.81 -14.97
CA ALA A 87 10.79 0.50 -16.36
C ALA A 87 9.54 0.39 -17.25
N LEU A 88 8.49 -0.28 -16.77
CA LEU A 88 7.20 -0.36 -17.48
C LEU A 88 6.52 1.00 -17.59
N LYS A 89 6.54 1.81 -16.52
CA LYS A 89 6.00 3.18 -16.53
C LYS A 89 6.71 4.05 -17.56
N ASN A 90 8.04 4.01 -17.61
CA ASN A 90 8.81 4.77 -18.59
C ASN A 90 8.54 4.30 -20.03
N LYS A 91 8.33 2.99 -20.24
CA LYS A 91 8.03 2.45 -21.57
C LYS A 91 6.63 2.83 -22.07
N TYR A 92 5.62 2.77 -21.21
CA TYR A 92 4.21 2.87 -21.62
C TYR A 92 3.54 4.21 -21.26
N ASP A 93 4.10 4.97 -20.33
CA ASP A 93 3.64 6.32 -19.98
C ASP A 93 4.84 7.27 -19.72
N PRO A 94 5.68 7.52 -20.75
CA PRO A 94 6.86 8.37 -20.62
C PRO A 94 6.52 9.82 -20.24
N GLN A 95 5.32 10.28 -20.60
CA GLN A 95 4.83 11.63 -20.30
C GLN A 95 4.14 11.71 -18.93
N ARG A 96 4.10 10.61 -18.17
CA ARG A 96 3.45 10.52 -16.84
C ARG A 96 2.00 11.02 -16.81
N ARG A 97 1.23 10.75 -17.85
CA ARG A 97 -0.18 11.13 -17.95
C ARG A 97 -1.05 10.44 -16.89
N PHE A 98 -0.59 9.30 -16.36
CA PHE A 98 -1.28 8.51 -15.35
C PHE A 98 -0.56 8.54 -13.99
N SER A 99 -0.43 9.71 -13.37
CA SER A 99 0.27 9.89 -12.09
C SER A 99 -0.61 10.58 -11.05
N PHE A 100 -1.65 9.85 -10.61
CA PHE A 100 -2.58 10.30 -9.57
C PHE A 100 -2.06 9.92 -8.17
N TYR A 101 -2.96 9.52 -7.27
CA TYR A 101 -2.60 9.03 -5.95
C TYR A 101 -1.73 7.78 -6.02
N GLY A 102 -0.62 7.81 -5.30
CA GLY A 102 0.33 6.70 -5.19
C GLY A 102 1.17 6.39 -6.44
N PRO A 103 1.79 7.36 -7.13
CA PRO A 103 2.49 7.09 -8.37
C PRO A 103 3.82 6.36 -8.14
N ILE A 104 4.18 5.47 -9.08
CA ILE A 104 5.49 4.81 -9.10
C ILE A 104 6.63 5.80 -9.44
N ALA A 105 6.33 6.81 -10.26
CA ALA A 105 7.28 7.73 -10.90
C ALA A 105 6.77 9.16 -10.98
#